data_AF-A0A7H4N0E4-F1
#
_entry.id   AF-A0A7H4N0E4-F1
#
_cell.length_a   1.000
_cell.length_b   1.000
_cell.length_c   1.000
_cell.angle_alpha   90.00
_cell.angle_beta   90.00
_cell.angle_gamma   90.00
#
_symmetry.space_group_name_H-M   'P 1'
#
loop_
_entity.id
_entity.type
_entity.pdbx_description
1 polymer ?
#
loop_
_entity_poly.entity_id
_entity_poly.type
_entity_poly.pdbx_seq_one_letter_code
_entity_poly.pdbx_strand_id
1 'polypeptide(L)'
;MAIAFEQGDPDRPYIAGVLHDSAHPDPVTIRNYKRNVLRTPANNKIRLDDARGKEHIKVSTEYGGKSQLNLGHLVDSEKQPRGEGFELRTDSYGAIRAGKGIFISADGQPKAQGEQLAMEPAASLLKGAKNLVAGWESVTQTHRNFPPDVDTLKQFVEKADQLKKPVLLMEAPEGIGSVTPESILLHSGNGLYMQSIGEVSVASEQRLSVNASQAISLLSRQEGVRLVSAKGPLSIESHSDILSLTSLQDVTVQSTQGHLQLTAKNGITIGCGGAYIRLTPQGEIEIHGPGLLSLKGQHNLQGPASEDFQLPDLPSSVCKECLKRAQELAQGFVPREA
;
A
#
# COMPACT_ATOMS: atom_id res chain seq x y z
N MET A 1 41.44 -9.99 -40.98
CA MET A 1 40.17 -10.13 -41.75
C MET A 1 40.44 -10.98 -42.96
N ALA A 2 39.62 -11.99 -43.23
CA ALA A 2 39.68 -12.81 -44.44
C ALA A 2 38.62 -12.31 -45.43
N ILE A 3 39.06 -11.99 -46.64
CA ILE A 3 38.20 -11.68 -47.77
C ILE A 3 38.19 -12.93 -48.63
N ALA A 4 37.00 -13.43 -48.96
CA ALA A 4 36.83 -14.42 -49.99
C ALA A 4 36.12 -13.78 -51.19
N PHE A 5 36.14 -14.49 -52.31
CA PHE A 5 35.64 -14.00 -53.58
C PHE A 5 34.59 -14.98 -54.08
N GLU A 6 33.43 -14.47 -54.49
CA GLU A 6 32.35 -15.32 -54.98
C GLU A 6 32.85 -16.10 -56.21
N GLN A 7 32.86 -17.44 -56.13
CA GLN A 7 33.42 -18.31 -57.18
C GLN A 7 34.89 -18.01 -57.57
N GLY A 8 35.64 -17.33 -56.70
CA GLY A 8 37.01 -16.91 -56.99
C GLY A 8 37.12 -15.63 -57.85
N ASP A 9 36.02 -14.93 -58.10
CA ASP A 9 35.98 -13.68 -58.88
C ASP A 9 36.57 -12.50 -58.07
N PRO A 10 37.76 -11.98 -58.43
CA PRO A 10 38.42 -10.87 -57.73
C PRO A 10 37.57 -9.60 -57.64
N ASP A 11 36.60 -9.43 -58.53
CA ASP A 11 35.72 -8.25 -58.57
C ASP A 11 34.50 -8.39 -57.65
N ARG A 12 34.31 -9.55 -57.00
CA ARG A 12 33.18 -9.83 -56.10
C ARG A 12 33.64 -10.28 -54.70
N PRO A 13 34.32 -9.40 -53.93
CA PRO A 13 34.77 -9.74 -52.58
C PRO A 13 33.59 -9.77 -51.59
N TYR A 14 33.65 -10.72 -50.64
CA TYR A 14 32.83 -10.74 -49.44
C TYR A 14 33.70 -11.04 -48.21
N ILE A 15 33.26 -10.57 -47.04
CA ILE A 15 33.96 -10.85 -45.77
C ILE A 15 33.65 -12.29 -45.37
N ALA A 16 34.65 -13.16 -45.44
CA ALA A 16 34.53 -14.58 -45.07
C ALA A 16 34.71 -14.81 -43.57
N GLY A 17 35.43 -13.91 -42.89
CA GLY A 17 35.60 -13.98 -41.44
C GLY A 17 36.71 -13.09 -40.92
N VAL A 18 36.98 -13.21 -39.63
CA VAL A 18 38.13 -12.59 -38.97
C VAL A 18 39.09 -13.71 -38.59
N LEU A 19 40.36 -13.56 -38.97
CA LEU A 19 41.40 -14.51 -38.61
C LEU A 19 41.92 -14.17 -37.21
N HIS A 20 42.11 -15.20 -36.41
CA HIS A 20 42.70 -15.10 -35.06
C HIS A 20 44.23 -15.08 -35.15
N ASP A 21 44.87 -14.42 -34.18
CA ASP A 21 46.32 -14.42 -34.02
C ASP A 21 46.70 -14.83 -32.59
N SER A 22 48.00 -14.84 -32.29
CA SER A 22 48.49 -15.24 -30.96
C SER A 22 48.04 -14.29 -29.83
N ALA A 23 47.67 -13.05 -30.14
CA ALA A 23 47.19 -12.06 -29.17
C ALA A 23 45.64 -12.09 -29.05
N HIS A 24 44.93 -12.61 -30.06
CA HIS A 24 43.47 -12.65 -30.16
C HIS A 24 42.96 -14.06 -30.54
N PRO A 25 43.14 -15.06 -29.65
CA PRO A 25 42.75 -16.45 -29.93
C PRO A 25 41.24 -16.65 -30.08
N ASP A 26 40.85 -17.76 -30.70
CA ASP A 26 39.45 -18.10 -30.91
C ASP A 26 38.73 -18.29 -29.56
N PRO A 27 37.64 -17.55 -29.29
CA PRO A 27 36.82 -17.76 -28.11
C PRO A 27 36.12 -19.13 -28.09
N VAL A 28 35.95 -19.79 -29.24
CA VAL A 28 35.40 -21.14 -29.39
C VAL A 28 36.53 -22.11 -29.74
N THR A 29 36.79 -23.05 -28.84
CA THR A 29 37.83 -24.07 -28.98
C THR A 29 37.22 -25.46 -28.83
N ILE A 30 38.01 -26.50 -29.07
CA ILE A 30 37.61 -27.88 -28.79
C ILE A 30 37.18 -28.11 -27.32
N ARG A 31 37.66 -27.27 -26.38
CA ARG A 31 37.30 -27.35 -24.96
C ARG A 31 35.93 -26.72 -24.64
N ASN A 32 35.31 -26.04 -25.60
CA ASN A 32 33.99 -25.41 -25.47
C ASN A 32 33.19 -25.48 -26.77
N TYR A 33 33.27 -26.62 -27.46
CA TYR A 33 32.63 -26.88 -28.75
C TYR A 33 31.10 -26.75 -28.76
N LYS A 34 30.45 -26.72 -27.60
CA LYS A 34 28.99 -26.50 -27.47
C LYS A 34 28.61 -25.02 -27.39
N ARG A 35 29.58 -24.11 -27.45
CA ARG A 35 29.37 -22.69 -27.24
C ARG A 35 29.59 -21.92 -28.53
N ASN A 36 28.53 -21.27 -28.98
CA ASN A 36 28.53 -20.34 -30.11
C ASN A 36 28.64 -18.91 -29.58
N VAL A 37 29.60 -18.12 -30.05
CA VAL A 37 29.84 -16.75 -29.56
C VAL A 37 30.03 -15.77 -30.72
N LEU A 38 29.18 -14.75 -30.77
CA LEU A 38 29.43 -13.52 -31.52
C LEU A 38 30.02 -12.50 -30.56
N ARG A 39 31.30 -12.13 -30.73
CA ARG A 39 32.03 -11.23 -29.84
C ARG A 39 32.74 -10.13 -30.61
N THR A 40 32.53 -8.88 -30.18
CA THR A 40 33.25 -7.70 -30.70
C THR A 40 34.52 -7.41 -29.87
N PRO A 41 35.49 -6.60 -30.37
CA PRO A 41 36.69 -6.23 -29.61
C PRO A 41 36.41 -5.56 -28.27
N ALA A 42 35.38 -4.70 -28.22
CA ALA A 42 34.88 -4.08 -26.98
C ALA A 42 34.12 -5.06 -26.06
N ASN A 43 34.16 -6.36 -26.39
CA ASN A 43 33.55 -7.44 -25.61
C ASN A 43 32.01 -7.39 -25.53
N ASN A 44 31.33 -6.71 -26.47
CA ASN A 44 29.92 -6.98 -26.70
C ASN A 44 29.77 -8.41 -27.20
N LYS A 45 28.87 -9.18 -26.57
CA LYS A 45 28.73 -10.62 -26.78
C LYS A 45 27.28 -11.04 -26.94
N ILE A 46 27.02 -11.87 -27.93
CA ILE A 46 25.87 -12.78 -27.98
C ILE A 46 26.45 -14.19 -27.89
N ARG A 47 26.07 -14.93 -26.84
CA ARG A 47 26.56 -16.29 -26.57
C ARG A 47 25.38 -17.24 -26.47
N LEU A 48 25.43 -18.35 -27.20
CA LEU A 48 24.51 -19.47 -27.11
C LEU A 48 25.31 -20.70 -26.68
N ASP A 49 24.89 -21.37 -25.63
CA ASP A 49 25.53 -22.60 -25.13
C ASP A 49 24.52 -23.75 -25.28
N ASP A 50 24.87 -24.76 -26.07
CA ASP A 50 24.03 -25.90 -26.43
C ASP A 50 24.35 -27.15 -25.59
N ALA A 51 24.99 -26.97 -24.44
CA ALA A 51 25.15 -28.04 -23.47
C ALA A 51 23.78 -28.54 -23.01
N ARG A 52 23.41 -29.77 -23.43
CA ARG A 52 22.11 -30.39 -23.12
C ARG A 52 21.79 -30.37 -21.62
N GLY A 53 20.62 -29.85 -21.27
CA GLY A 53 20.15 -29.65 -19.89
C GLY A 53 20.79 -28.47 -19.16
N LYS A 54 21.64 -27.69 -19.83
CA LYS A 54 22.35 -26.51 -19.32
C LYS A 54 22.39 -25.39 -20.39
N GLU A 55 21.40 -25.40 -21.28
CA GLU A 55 21.31 -24.46 -22.38
C GLU A 55 21.13 -23.05 -21.83
N HIS A 56 21.82 -22.08 -22.44
CA HIS A 56 21.63 -20.69 -22.09
C HIS A 56 21.98 -19.74 -23.23
N ILE A 57 21.33 -18.57 -23.19
CA ILE A 57 21.62 -17.43 -24.06
C ILE A 57 22.08 -16.27 -23.19
N LYS A 58 23.14 -15.58 -23.64
CA LYS A 58 23.65 -14.37 -23.00
C LYS A 58 23.86 -13.27 -24.03
N VAL A 59 23.21 -12.13 -23.82
CA VAL A 59 23.45 -10.89 -24.55
C VAL A 59 24.06 -9.90 -23.56
N SER A 60 25.26 -9.39 -23.85
CA SER A 60 26.02 -8.59 -22.89
C SER A 60 26.88 -7.50 -23.53
N THR A 61 26.99 -6.37 -22.86
CA THR A 61 27.99 -5.33 -23.09
C THR A 61 28.76 -5.06 -21.79
N GLU A 62 29.99 -4.56 -21.87
CA GLU A 62 30.75 -4.16 -20.67
C GLU A 62 30.27 -2.83 -20.08
N TYR A 63 29.63 -1.98 -20.88
CA TYR A 63 29.13 -0.67 -20.44
C TYR A 63 28.07 -0.80 -19.34
N GLY A 64 28.09 0.11 -18.37
CA GLY A 64 27.21 0.09 -17.21
C GLY A 64 27.44 -1.11 -16.31
N GLY A 65 28.72 -1.48 -16.13
CA GLY A 65 29.15 -2.56 -15.25
C GLY A 65 28.57 -3.91 -15.65
N LYS A 66 28.76 -4.34 -16.91
CA LYS A 66 28.14 -5.56 -17.45
C LYS A 66 26.60 -5.50 -17.48
N SER A 67 26.06 -4.73 -18.41
CA SER A 67 24.63 -4.73 -18.73
C SER A 67 24.28 -5.95 -19.58
N GLN A 68 23.37 -6.82 -19.10
CA GLN A 68 23.15 -8.16 -19.69
C GLN A 68 21.69 -8.63 -19.59
N LEU A 69 21.29 -9.38 -20.61
CA LEU A 69 20.15 -10.30 -20.58
C LEU A 69 20.71 -11.74 -20.61
N ASN A 70 20.40 -12.54 -19.59
CA ASN A 70 20.75 -13.94 -19.52
C ASN A 70 19.47 -14.79 -19.44
N LEU A 71 19.39 -15.88 -20.21
CA LEU A 71 18.25 -16.80 -20.30
C LEU A 71 18.71 -18.25 -20.14
N GLY A 72 17.99 -19.08 -19.39
CA GLY A 72 18.26 -20.52 -19.22
C GLY A 72 19.13 -20.82 -17.99
N HIS A 73 20.19 -21.61 -18.18
CA HIS A 73 21.16 -21.97 -17.14
C HIS A 73 22.25 -20.90 -16.99
N LEU A 74 22.08 -19.97 -16.04
CA LEU A 74 23.00 -18.84 -15.88
C LEU A 74 24.28 -19.30 -15.21
N VAL A 75 25.42 -18.96 -15.83
CA VAL A 75 26.76 -19.29 -15.32
C VAL A 75 27.64 -18.06 -15.12
N ASP A 76 28.54 -18.14 -14.14
CA ASP A 76 29.57 -17.13 -13.89
C ASP A 76 30.76 -17.21 -14.88
N SER A 77 31.85 -16.52 -14.59
CA SER A 77 33.08 -16.56 -15.40
C SER A 77 33.79 -17.91 -15.37
N GLU A 78 33.63 -18.68 -14.29
CA GLU A 78 34.22 -20.01 -14.09
C GLU A 78 33.31 -21.13 -14.63
N LYS A 79 32.18 -20.75 -15.23
CA LYS A 79 31.13 -21.64 -15.75
C LYS A 79 30.38 -22.39 -14.63
N GLN A 80 30.45 -21.91 -13.40
CA GLN A 80 29.65 -22.44 -12.30
C GLN A 80 28.23 -21.87 -12.36
N PRO A 81 27.21 -22.66 -12.02
CA PRO A 81 25.82 -22.20 -11.99
C PRO A 81 25.66 -21.09 -10.96
N ARG A 82 24.98 -20.02 -11.37
CA ARG A 82 24.65 -18.86 -10.51
C ARG A 82 23.17 -18.53 -10.46
N GLY A 83 22.34 -19.21 -11.25
CA GLY A 83 20.91 -19.02 -11.32
C GLY A 83 20.27 -19.74 -12.49
N GLU A 84 18.94 -19.75 -12.51
CA GLU A 84 18.12 -20.36 -13.57
C GLU A 84 16.97 -19.43 -13.92
N GLY A 85 16.46 -19.52 -15.16
CA GLY A 85 15.36 -18.68 -15.64
C GLY A 85 15.87 -17.51 -16.46
N PHE A 86 15.53 -16.27 -16.08
CA PHE A 86 16.02 -15.08 -16.77
C PHE A 86 16.59 -14.05 -15.78
N GLU A 87 17.58 -13.29 -16.24
CA GLU A 87 18.11 -12.13 -15.51
C GLU A 87 18.29 -10.97 -16.48
N LEU A 88 17.73 -9.82 -16.14
CA LEU A 88 18.06 -8.53 -16.73
C LEU A 88 18.82 -7.71 -15.67
N ARG A 89 20.10 -7.44 -15.92
CA ARG A 89 20.98 -6.73 -14.96
C ARG A 89 21.77 -5.60 -15.60
N THR A 90 22.06 -4.58 -14.80
CA THR A 90 23.00 -3.47 -15.10
C THR A 90 23.43 -2.82 -13.78
N ASP A 91 24.62 -2.23 -13.74
CA ASP A 91 25.05 -1.37 -12.61
C ASP A 91 24.63 0.10 -12.85
N SER A 92 23.97 0.38 -13.98
CA SER A 92 23.42 1.69 -14.35
C SER A 92 21.89 1.72 -14.21
N TYR A 93 21.22 2.67 -14.86
CA TYR A 93 19.77 2.79 -14.82
C TYR A 93 19.07 1.64 -15.56
N GLY A 94 18.01 1.10 -14.96
CA GLY A 94 17.05 0.20 -15.60
C GLY A 94 15.72 0.90 -15.83
N ALA A 95 15.08 0.68 -16.97
CA ALA A 95 13.74 1.17 -17.26
C ALA A 95 12.93 0.11 -18.00
N ILE A 96 11.75 -0.22 -17.48
CA ILE A 96 10.74 -1.05 -18.15
C ILE A 96 9.57 -0.13 -18.50
N ARG A 97 9.29 0.06 -19.79
CA ARG A 97 8.23 0.94 -20.26
C ARG A 97 7.35 0.21 -21.26
N ALA A 98 6.08 0.05 -20.92
CA ALA A 98 5.07 -0.52 -21.81
C ALA A 98 3.84 0.39 -21.86
N GLY A 99 3.61 1.03 -23.01
CA GLY A 99 2.52 2.01 -23.20
C GLY A 99 1.10 1.43 -23.11
N LYS A 100 0.97 0.09 -23.05
CA LYS A 100 -0.30 -0.62 -22.86
C LYS A 100 -0.45 -1.25 -21.46
N GLY A 101 0.55 -1.10 -20.58
CA GLY A 101 0.56 -1.69 -19.23
C GLY A 101 1.64 -2.75 -19.05
N ILE A 102 1.88 -3.12 -17.79
CA ILE A 102 2.88 -4.13 -17.37
C ILE A 102 2.16 -5.14 -16.48
N PHE A 103 2.30 -6.43 -16.79
CA PHE A 103 1.85 -7.52 -15.94
C PHE A 103 3.08 -8.27 -15.42
N ILE A 104 3.20 -8.36 -14.09
CA ILE A 104 4.25 -9.13 -13.41
C ILE A 104 3.54 -10.21 -12.61
N SER A 105 3.77 -11.47 -12.95
CA SER A 105 3.14 -12.60 -12.29
C SER A 105 4.15 -13.68 -11.95
N ALA A 106 3.94 -14.33 -10.80
CA ALA A 106 4.63 -15.54 -10.40
C ALA A 106 3.78 -16.81 -10.64
N ASP A 107 2.62 -16.69 -11.32
CA ASP A 107 1.85 -17.84 -11.79
C ASP A 107 2.62 -18.60 -12.86
N GLY A 108 2.63 -19.93 -12.73
CA GLY A 108 3.28 -20.80 -13.70
C GLY A 108 2.50 -20.87 -15.01
N GLN A 109 3.18 -20.61 -16.13
CA GLN A 109 2.69 -20.89 -17.49
C GLN A 109 3.63 -21.86 -18.21
N PRO A 110 3.53 -23.18 -17.96
CA PRO A 110 4.47 -24.16 -18.50
C PRO A 110 4.57 -24.10 -20.01
N LYS A 111 5.81 -24.07 -20.52
CA LYS A 111 6.12 -24.05 -21.96
C LYS A 111 5.45 -22.89 -22.73
N ALA A 112 5.13 -21.78 -22.04
CA ALA A 112 4.38 -20.66 -22.61
C ALA A 112 3.08 -21.09 -23.30
N GLN A 113 2.40 -22.11 -22.76
CA GLN A 113 1.10 -22.56 -23.27
C GLN A 113 0.01 -21.58 -22.81
N GLY A 114 -0.47 -20.75 -23.72
CA GLY A 114 -1.53 -19.76 -23.50
C GLY A 114 -1.13 -18.38 -24.02
N GLU A 115 -1.96 -17.39 -23.71
CA GLU A 115 -1.68 -16.00 -24.07
C GLU A 115 -0.60 -15.41 -23.17
N GLN A 116 0.17 -14.45 -23.71
CA GLN A 116 1.19 -13.70 -22.95
C GLN A 116 0.61 -13.00 -21.71
N LEU A 117 -0.67 -12.62 -21.78
CA LEU A 117 -1.41 -11.92 -20.73
C LEU A 117 -2.49 -12.81 -20.09
N ALA A 118 -2.33 -14.13 -20.11
CA ALA A 118 -3.17 -15.02 -19.31
C ALA A 118 -3.05 -14.61 -17.83
N MET A 119 -4.17 -14.22 -17.23
CA MET A 119 -4.20 -13.55 -15.93
C MET A 119 -5.46 -13.89 -15.11
N GLU A 120 -6.05 -15.05 -15.38
CA GLU A 120 -7.26 -15.54 -14.73
C GLU A 120 -7.17 -15.47 -13.19
N PRO A 121 -6.05 -15.86 -12.54
CA PRO A 121 -5.89 -15.70 -11.09
C PRO A 121 -5.92 -14.24 -10.65
N ALA A 122 -5.14 -13.37 -11.31
CA ALA A 122 -5.13 -11.92 -11.02
C ALA A 122 -6.51 -11.27 -11.19
N ALA A 123 -7.22 -11.61 -12.27
CA ALA A 123 -8.57 -11.12 -12.54
C ALA A 123 -9.58 -11.62 -11.50
N SER A 124 -9.42 -12.83 -10.99
CA SER A 124 -10.22 -13.38 -9.89
C SER A 124 -10.00 -12.59 -8.59
N LEU A 125 -8.73 -12.30 -8.24
CA LEU A 125 -8.37 -11.50 -7.07
C LEU A 125 -8.93 -10.08 -7.15
N LEU A 126 -8.83 -9.42 -8.31
CA LEU A 126 -9.43 -8.10 -8.55
C LEU A 126 -10.96 -8.10 -8.38
N LYS A 127 -11.64 -9.14 -8.87
CA LYS A 127 -13.09 -9.32 -8.66
C LYS A 127 -13.42 -9.53 -7.17
N GLY A 128 -12.62 -10.33 -6.46
CA GLY A 128 -12.74 -10.55 -5.02
C GLY A 128 -12.63 -9.25 -4.23
N ALA A 129 -11.61 -8.44 -4.50
CA ALA A 129 -11.41 -7.14 -3.86
C ALA A 129 -12.59 -6.17 -4.10
N LYS A 130 -13.10 -6.11 -5.34
CA LYS A 130 -14.30 -5.32 -5.64
C LYS A 130 -15.52 -5.79 -4.83
N ASN A 131 -15.75 -7.11 -4.79
CA ASN A 131 -16.91 -7.68 -4.09
C ASN A 131 -16.83 -7.48 -2.58
N LEU A 132 -15.61 -7.52 -1.99
CA LEU A 132 -15.41 -7.27 -0.58
C LEU A 132 -15.86 -5.85 -0.20
N VAL A 133 -15.41 -4.83 -0.94
CA VAL A 133 -15.79 -3.43 -0.69
C VAL A 133 -17.28 -3.19 -0.93
N ALA A 134 -17.84 -3.76 -2.00
CA ALA A 134 -19.28 -3.68 -2.26
C ALA A 134 -20.11 -4.32 -1.13
N GLY A 135 -19.63 -5.43 -0.55
CA GLY A 135 -20.29 -6.09 0.59
C GLY A 135 -20.36 -5.23 1.87
N TRP A 136 -19.46 -4.25 2.01
CA TRP A 136 -19.46 -3.31 3.14
C TRP A 136 -20.44 -2.15 2.98
N GLU A 137 -20.97 -1.90 1.78
CA GLU A 137 -21.87 -0.77 1.52
C GLU A 137 -23.15 -0.87 2.36
N SER A 138 -23.85 -2.01 2.33
CA SER A 138 -25.08 -2.19 3.12
C SER A 138 -24.82 -2.20 4.63
N VAL A 139 -23.68 -2.75 5.05
CA VAL A 139 -23.26 -2.79 6.46
C VAL A 139 -23.00 -1.38 6.98
N THR A 140 -22.22 -0.58 6.25
CA THR A 140 -21.91 0.79 6.64
C THR A 140 -23.18 1.66 6.68
N GLN A 141 -24.08 1.53 5.70
CA GLN A 141 -25.37 2.22 5.71
C GLN A 141 -26.22 1.84 6.94
N THR A 142 -26.35 0.54 7.24
CA THR A 142 -27.13 0.04 8.39
C THR A 142 -26.61 0.60 9.71
N HIS A 143 -25.29 0.70 9.87
CA HIS A 143 -24.64 1.21 11.07
C HIS A 143 -24.35 2.71 11.03
N ARG A 144 -24.96 3.46 10.09
CA ARG A 144 -24.77 4.92 9.91
C ARG A 144 -23.29 5.34 9.82
N ASN A 145 -22.49 4.50 9.19
CA ASN A 145 -21.08 4.74 8.92
C ASN A 145 -20.89 5.26 7.49
N PHE A 146 -19.75 5.89 7.19
CA PHE A 146 -19.47 6.36 5.82
C PHE A 146 -19.34 5.16 4.86
N PRO A 147 -20.07 5.16 3.72
CA PRO A 147 -19.95 4.10 2.73
C PRO A 147 -18.59 4.19 2.02
N PRO A 148 -17.97 3.04 1.68
CA PRO A 148 -16.73 3.05 0.91
C PRO A 148 -16.99 3.49 -0.54
N ASP A 149 -16.00 4.12 -1.18
CA ASP A 149 -16.06 4.44 -2.62
C ASP A 149 -15.81 3.17 -3.43
N VAL A 150 -16.90 2.49 -3.81
CA VAL A 150 -16.90 1.28 -4.62
C VAL A 150 -16.61 1.61 -6.10
N ASP A 151 -17.08 2.75 -6.59
CA ASP A 151 -17.03 3.12 -8.00
C ASP A 151 -15.59 3.36 -8.48
N THR A 152 -14.79 4.06 -7.69
CA THR A 152 -13.37 4.27 -8.00
C THR A 152 -12.61 2.94 -8.08
N LEU A 153 -12.85 2.00 -7.16
CA LEU A 153 -12.26 0.66 -7.22
C LEU A 153 -12.75 -0.14 -8.42
N LYS A 154 -14.05 -0.10 -8.71
CA LYS A 154 -14.64 -0.77 -9.87
C LYS A 154 -14.00 -0.30 -11.18
N GLN A 155 -13.86 1.02 -11.36
CA GLN A 155 -13.19 1.60 -12.52
C GLN A 155 -11.73 1.17 -12.62
N PHE A 156 -11.02 1.07 -11.48
CA PHE A 156 -9.64 0.55 -11.48
C PHE A 156 -9.58 -0.92 -11.92
N VAL A 157 -10.45 -1.76 -11.38
CA VAL A 157 -10.54 -3.19 -11.75
C VAL A 157 -10.83 -3.37 -13.23
N GLU A 158 -11.76 -2.60 -13.80
CA GLU A 158 -12.07 -2.66 -15.24
C GLU A 158 -10.89 -2.24 -16.13
N LYS A 159 -10.06 -1.29 -15.67
CA LYS A 159 -8.84 -0.84 -16.36
C LYS A 159 -7.72 -1.87 -16.28
N ALA A 160 -7.57 -2.54 -15.14
CA ALA A 160 -6.54 -3.53 -14.87
C ALA A 160 -6.84 -4.90 -15.52
N ASP A 161 -8.12 -5.28 -15.62
CA ASP A 161 -8.58 -6.49 -16.30
C ASP A 161 -8.06 -6.52 -17.74
N GLN A 162 -7.28 -7.56 -18.06
CA GLN A 162 -6.59 -7.75 -19.35
C GLN A 162 -5.71 -6.56 -19.77
N LEU A 163 -5.27 -5.72 -18.82
CA LEU A 163 -4.55 -4.46 -19.08
C LEU A 163 -5.22 -3.58 -20.17
N LYS A 164 -6.55 -3.45 -20.13
CA LYS A 164 -7.31 -2.57 -21.06
C LYS A 164 -6.85 -1.11 -21.02
N LYS A 165 -6.21 -0.69 -19.93
CA LYS A 165 -5.48 0.58 -19.81
C LYS A 165 -4.06 0.35 -19.28
N PRO A 166 -3.17 1.36 -19.41
CA PRO A 166 -1.79 1.26 -18.94
C PRO A 166 -1.69 1.17 -17.41
N VAL A 167 -1.83 -0.05 -16.89
CA VAL A 167 -1.75 -0.39 -15.47
C VAL A 167 -0.51 -1.24 -15.22
N LEU A 168 0.11 -1.10 -14.05
CA LEU A 168 1.04 -2.09 -13.52
C LEU A 168 0.25 -3.02 -12.61
N LEU A 169 0.13 -4.29 -12.99
CA LEU A 169 -0.53 -5.32 -12.19
C LEU A 169 0.53 -6.33 -11.72
N MET A 170 0.58 -6.55 -10.41
CA MET A 170 1.46 -7.54 -9.77
C MET A 170 0.60 -8.60 -9.10
N GLU A 171 0.90 -9.86 -9.38
CA GLU A 171 0.21 -11.02 -8.83
C GLU A 171 1.25 -12.08 -8.46
N ALA A 172 1.02 -12.79 -7.37
CA ALA A 172 1.82 -13.96 -7.00
C ALA A 172 1.00 -14.90 -6.11
N PRO A 173 0.96 -16.21 -6.39
CA PRO A 173 0.13 -17.16 -5.65
C PRO A 173 0.59 -17.38 -4.20
N GLU A 174 1.88 -17.16 -3.93
CA GLU A 174 2.50 -17.34 -2.60
C GLU A 174 2.86 -16.02 -1.90
N GLY A 175 2.32 -14.89 -2.39
CA GLY A 175 2.42 -13.58 -1.73
C GLY A 175 3.38 -12.59 -2.40
N ILE A 176 3.27 -11.32 -1.98
CA ILE A 176 4.04 -10.19 -2.50
C ILE A 176 4.69 -9.45 -1.32
N GLY A 177 6.00 -9.25 -1.38
CA GLY A 177 6.76 -8.48 -0.39
C GLY A 177 7.26 -7.15 -0.96
N SER A 178 7.11 -6.06 -0.19
CA SER A 178 7.74 -4.76 -0.47
C SER A 178 8.47 -4.32 0.80
N VAL A 179 9.80 -4.29 0.74
CA VAL A 179 10.67 -4.04 1.89
C VAL A 179 11.80 -3.10 1.53
N THR A 180 12.22 -2.27 2.47
CA THR A 180 13.36 -1.36 2.36
C THR A 180 13.83 -0.96 3.77
N PRO A 181 15.13 -0.75 4.00
CA PRO A 181 15.61 -0.15 5.25
C PRO A 181 15.26 1.34 5.38
N GLU A 182 14.85 1.97 4.28
CA GLU A 182 14.49 3.39 4.22
C GLU A 182 12.96 3.55 4.15
N SER A 183 12.47 4.53 3.38
CA SER A 183 11.04 4.85 3.29
C SER A 183 10.33 4.12 2.14
N ILE A 184 9.10 3.68 2.38
CA ILE A 184 8.10 3.32 1.35
C ILE A 184 7.07 4.44 1.24
N LEU A 185 6.80 4.93 0.03
CA LEU A 185 5.72 5.87 -0.25
C LEU A 185 4.61 5.18 -1.05
N LEU A 186 3.39 5.16 -0.51
CA LEU A 186 2.18 4.76 -1.23
C LEU A 186 1.29 6.00 -1.37
N HIS A 187 1.10 6.47 -2.60
CA HIS A 187 0.30 7.65 -2.90
C HIS A 187 -0.66 7.35 -4.06
N SER A 188 -1.91 7.82 -3.93
CA SER A 188 -2.94 7.69 -4.96
C SER A 188 -3.75 8.98 -5.02
N GLY A 189 -4.03 9.47 -6.23
CA GLY A 189 -4.82 10.68 -6.45
C GLY A 189 -6.33 10.49 -6.35
N ASN A 190 -6.82 9.24 -6.41
CA ASN A 190 -8.26 8.93 -6.33
C ASN A 190 -8.59 8.09 -5.09
N GLY A 191 -8.00 6.89 -4.98
CA GLY A 191 -8.27 5.98 -3.86
C GLY A 191 -7.11 5.04 -3.58
N LEU A 192 -6.85 4.81 -2.29
CA LEU A 192 -5.91 3.80 -1.79
C LEU A 192 -6.72 2.72 -1.07
N TYR A 193 -6.73 1.51 -1.62
CA TYR A 193 -7.50 0.40 -1.07
C TYR A 193 -6.56 -0.64 -0.48
N MET A 194 -6.69 -0.88 0.83
CA MET A 194 -5.96 -1.92 1.56
C MET A 194 -6.98 -2.89 2.13
N GLN A 195 -6.88 -4.16 1.73
CA GLN A 195 -7.92 -5.16 1.98
C GLN A 195 -7.30 -6.52 2.29
N SER A 196 -8.00 -7.30 3.10
CA SER A 196 -7.69 -8.71 3.38
C SER A 196 -9.01 -9.46 3.60
N ILE A 197 -9.08 -10.71 3.16
CA ILE A 197 -10.16 -11.62 3.57
C ILE A 197 -9.89 -12.14 5.00
N GLY A 198 -8.61 -12.22 5.39
CA GLY A 198 -8.18 -12.47 6.76
C GLY A 198 -7.94 -11.16 7.50
N GLU A 199 -6.83 -11.09 8.22
CA GLU A 199 -6.48 -9.94 9.06
C GLU A 199 -5.75 -8.83 8.27
N VAL A 200 -5.88 -7.59 8.76
CA VAL A 200 -5.02 -6.46 8.40
C VAL A 200 -4.29 -6.03 9.67
N SER A 201 -2.97 -6.17 9.69
CA SER A 201 -2.12 -5.76 10.82
C SER A 201 -1.26 -4.56 10.43
N VAL A 202 -1.29 -3.52 11.26
CA VAL A 202 -0.50 -2.30 11.09
C VAL A 202 0.26 -2.06 12.39
N ALA A 203 1.59 -2.09 12.31
CA ALA A 203 2.47 -1.89 13.45
C ALA A 203 3.50 -0.79 13.16
N SER A 204 3.77 0.04 14.17
CA SER A 204 4.82 1.07 14.16
C SER A 204 5.48 1.06 15.52
N GLU A 205 6.81 1.09 15.55
CA GLU A 205 7.57 1.13 16.80
C GLU A 205 7.43 2.49 17.50
N GLN A 206 7.24 3.56 16.72
CA GLN A 206 7.13 4.91 17.26
C GLN A 206 5.68 5.38 17.26
N ARG A 207 5.24 6.01 16.17
CA ARG A 207 3.92 6.64 16.07
C ARG A 207 3.16 6.06 14.89
N LEU A 208 1.86 5.84 15.09
CA LEU A 208 0.89 5.62 14.04
C LEU A 208 -0.01 6.85 13.97
N SER A 209 -0.10 7.50 12.82
CA SER A 209 -0.91 8.70 12.62
C SER A 209 -1.92 8.49 11.49
N VAL A 210 -3.17 8.86 11.74
CA VAL A 210 -4.27 8.77 10.77
C VAL A 210 -4.93 10.13 10.71
N ASN A 211 -4.87 10.80 9.55
CA ASN A 211 -5.42 12.13 9.34
C ASN A 211 -6.30 12.12 8.09
N ALA A 212 -7.48 12.72 8.18
CA ALA A 212 -8.40 12.89 7.06
C ALA A 212 -8.99 14.30 7.07
N SER A 213 -9.17 14.90 5.88
CA SER A 213 -9.75 16.24 5.76
C SER A 213 -11.27 16.27 5.99
N GLN A 214 -11.96 15.14 5.87
CA GLN A 214 -13.42 15.08 6.01
C GLN A 214 -13.82 14.27 7.25
N ALA A 215 -13.52 12.98 7.29
CA ALA A 215 -13.89 12.13 8.42
C ALA A 215 -12.99 10.90 8.56
N ILE A 216 -12.97 10.34 9.77
CA ILE A 216 -12.44 9.01 10.07
C ILE A 216 -13.60 8.18 10.62
N SER A 217 -13.84 7.01 10.04
CA SER A 217 -14.84 6.05 10.49
C SER A 217 -14.24 4.69 10.80
N LEU A 218 -14.62 4.12 11.94
CA LEU A 218 -14.23 2.78 12.36
C LEU A 218 -15.49 1.96 12.66
N LEU A 219 -15.61 0.78 12.06
CA LEU A 219 -16.76 -0.11 12.24
C LEU A 219 -16.29 -1.55 12.41
N SER A 220 -16.79 -2.20 13.45
CA SER A 220 -16.65 -3.64 13.69
C SER A 220 -18.03 -4.28 13.71
N ARG A 221 -18.17 -5.47 13.10
CA ARG A 221 -19.48 -6.15 12.96
C ARG A 221 -19.79 -7.14 14.08
N GLN A 222 -18.76 -7.73 14.70
CA GLN A 222 -18.94 -8.90 15.56
C GLN A 222 -18.25 -8.73 16.92
N GLU A 223 -16.95 -8.45 16.93
CA GLU A 223 -16.14 -8.45 18.16
C GLU A 223 -15.98 -7.06 18.80
N GLY A 224 -16.67 -6.04 18.28
CA GLY A 224 -16.64 -4.68 18.80
C GLY A 224 -15.34 -3.93 18.51
N VAL A 225 -15.16 -2.79 19.18
CA VAL A 225 -13.98 -1.91 19.06
C VAL A 225 -13.32 -1.78 20.42
N ARG A 226 -12.00 -1.92 20.47
CA ARG A 226 -11.20 -1.78 21.69
C ARG A 226 -10.14 -0.70 21.50
N LEU A 227 -10.19 0.34 22.32
CA LEU A 227 -9.19 1.42 22.38
C LEU A 227 -8.48 1.34 23.73
N VAL A 228 -7.16 1.16 23.73
CA VAL A 228 -6.37 0.98 24.95
C VAL A 228 -5.13 1.85 24.90
N SER A 229 -4.89 2.60 25.97
CA SER A 229 -3.58 3.16 26.28
C SER A 229 -2.94 2.33 27.40
N ALA A 230 -1.82 1.66 27.11
CA ALA A 230 -1.11 0.86 28.12
C ALA A 230 -0.39 1.75 29.15
N LYS A 231 0.17 2.86 28.68
CA LYS A 231 0.77 3.93 29.49
C LYS A 231 0.48 5.26 28.81
N GLY A 232 0.26 6.30 29.63
CA GLY A 232 -0.15 7.61 29.14
C GLY A 232 -1.66 7.74 29.00
N PRO A 233 -2.17 8.96 28.77
CA PRO A 233 -3.61 9.23 28.73
C PRO A 233 -4.27 8.65 27.47
N LEU A 234 -5.57 8.34 27.58
CA LEU A 234 -6.46 8.16 26.44
C LEU A 234 -7.35 9.42 26.35
N SER A 235 -7.10 10.25 25.34
CA SER A 235 -7.88 11.47 25.09
C SER A 235 -8.83 11.27 23.91
N ILE A 236 -10.09 11.70 24.07
CA ILE A 236 -11.11 11.72 23.02
C ILE A 236 -11.77 13.09 23.07
N GLU A 237 -11.65 13.87 22.00
CA GLU A 237 -12.02 15.28 21.97
C GLU A 237 -12.83 15.61 20.71
N SER A 238 -13.78 16.53 20.85
CA SER A 238 -14.50 17.18 19.74
C SER A 238 -14.45 18.68 19.96
N HIS A 239 -13.78 19.42 19.06
CA HIS A 239 -13.40 20.82 19.29
C HIS A 239 -14.47 21.84 18.89
N SER A 240 -15.28 21.48 17.89
CA SER A 240 -16.26 22.40 17.29
C SER A 240 -17.65 21.78 17.16
N ASP A 241 -17.87 20.59 17.69
CA ASP A 241 -19.13 19.85 17.57
C ASP A 241 -19.33 18.91 18.76
N ILE A 242 -20.38 18.10 18.71
CA ILE A 242 -20.76 17.19 19.79
C ILE A 242 -19.75 16.04 19.94
N LEU A 243 -19.57 15.61 21.20
CA LEU A 243 -19.02 14.29 21.53
C LEU A 243 -20.20 13.42 22.02
N SER A 244 -20.50 12.33 21.31
CA SER A 244 -21.62 11.44 21.64
C SER A 244 -21.15 10.03 21.95
N LEU A 245 -21.64 9.48 23.06
CA LEU A 245 -21.44 8.09 23.47
C LEU A 245 -22.80 7.44 23.72
N THR A 246 -23.09 6.32 23.06
CA THR A 246 -24.38 5.64 23.17
C THR A 246 -24.16 4.13 23.17
N SER A 247 -24.85 3.45 24.08
CA SER A 247 -24.89 1.98 24.19
C SER A 247 -26.33 1.52 24.22
N LEU A 248 -26.63 0.37 23.61
CA LEU A 248 -27.94 -0.28 23.74
C LEU A 248 -28.11 -0.90 25.15
N GLN A 249 -27.00 -1.36 25.72
CA GLN A 249 -26.94 -1.91 27.07
C GLN A 249 -26.31 -0.86 27.98
N ASP A 250 -25.53 -1.30 28.96
CA ASP A 250 -24.97 -0.42 29.96
C ASP A 250 -23.88 0.50 29.40
N VAL A 251 -23.72 1.65 30.05
CA VAL A 251 -22.55 2.52 29.95
C VAL A 251 -21.90 2.55 31.33
N THR A 252 -20.63 2.09 31.41
CA THR A 252 -19.85 2.10 32.66
C THR A 252 -18.73 3.12 32.58
N VAL A 253 -18.66 4.01 33.56
CA VAL A 253 -17.58 4.99 33.71
C VAL A 253 -17.04 4.87 35.12
N GLN A 254 -15.75 4.52 35.22
CA GLN A 254 -15.13 4.18 36.49
C GLN A 254 -13.73 4.76 36.58
N SER A 255 -13.40 5.26 37.77
CA SER A 255 -12.04 5.57 38.18
C SER A 255 -11.71 4.69 39.38
N THR A 256 -10.71 3.81 39.25
CA THR A 256 -10.39 2.80 40.28
C THR A 256 -9.55 3.36 41.43
N GLN A 257 -8.74 4.39 41.16
CA GLN A 257 -7.83 5.00 42.15
C GLN A 257 -7.86 6.54 42.13
N GLY A 258 -8.55 7.15 41.17
CA GLY A 258 -8.61 8.61 40.99
C GLY A 258 -10.01 9.19 41.16
N HIS A 259 -10.25 10.33 40.52
CA HIS A 259 -11.49 11.10 40.61
C HIS A 259 -12.28 11.07 39.28
N LEU A 260 -13.61 11.00 39.37
CA LEU A 260 -14.51 11.22 38.23
C LEU A 260 -14.99 12.66 38.25
N GLN A 261 -14.65 13.43 37.22
CA GLN A 261 -15.02 14.84 37.08
C GLN A 261 -15.93 15.04 35.88
N LEU A 262 -17.06 15.73 36.09
CA LEU A 262 -17.96 16.20 35.03
C LEU A 262 -18.12 17.71 35.20
N THR A 263 -17.67 18.47 34.19
CA THR A 263 -17.73 19.94 34.20
C THR A 263 -18.36 20.42 32.90
N ALA A 264 -19.30 21.36 32.99
CA ALA A 264 -19.98 21.92 31.83
C ALA A 264 -20.32 23.39 32.05
N LYS A 265 -20.13 24.22 31.02
CA LYS A 265 -20.46 25.65 31.07
C LYS A 265 -21.97 25.91 31.09
N ASN A 266 -22.73 25.10 30.35
CA ASN A 266 -24.17 25.32 30.12
C ASN A 266 -25.04 24.33 30.91
N GLY A 267 -24.51 23.76 31.98
CA GLY A 267 -25.22 22.87 32.89
C GLY A 267 -24.99 21.37 32.64
N ILE A 268 -25.41 20.58 33.62
CA ILE A 268 -25.29 19.11 33.64
C ILE A 268 -26.68 18.54 33.97
N THR A 269 -27.10 17.47 33.29
CA THR A 269 -28.34 16.75 33.61
C THR A 269 -28.05 15.26 33.73
N ILE A 270 -28.47 14.66 34.84
CA ILE A 270 -28.43 13.22 35.09
C ILE A 270 -29.89 12.78 35.23
N GLY A 271 -30.42 12.03 34.27
CA GLY A 271 -31.82 11.63 34.24
C GLY A 271 -32.01 10.12 34.15
N CYS A 272 -33.03 9.58 34.82
CA CYS A 272 -33.41 8.18 34.78
C CYS A 272 -34.90 8.01 35.08
N GLY A 273 -35.67 7.36 34.19
CA GLY A 273 -37.07 6.98 34.45
C GLY A 273 -38.00 8.15 34.83
N GLY A 274 -37.71 9.37 34.38
CA GLY A 274 -38.45 10.59 34.71
C GLY A 274 -37.96 11.34 35.97
N ALA A 275 -37.08 10.74 36.78
CA ALA A 275 -36.34 11.45 37.83
C ALA A 275 -35.06 12.09 37.26
N TYR A 276 -34.61 13.21 37.82
CA TYR A 276 -33.37 13.86 37.40
C TYR A 276 -32.71 14.71 38.48
N ILE A 277 -31.41 14.90 38.29
CA ILE A 277 -30.61 15.94 38.93
C ILE A 277 -30.13 16.87 37.82
N ARG A 278 -30.37 18.18 37.96
CA ARG A 278 -29.89 19.20 37.01
C ARG A 278 -29.10 20.29 37.73
N LEU A 279 -27.94 20.61 37.16
CA LEU A 279 -27.13 21.77 37.53
C LEU A 279 -27.28 22.80 36.42
N THR A 280 -27.79 23.99 36.74
CA THR A 280 -28.04 25.04 35.75
C THR A 280 -26.83 25.99 35.59
N PRO A 281 -26.72 26.73 34.48
CA PRO A 281 -25.67 27.75 34.31
C PRO A 281 -25.68 28.83 35.40
N GLN A 282 -26.82 29.05 36.05
CA GLN A 282 -27.00 30.03 37.12
C GLN A 282 -26.57 29.51 38.50
N GLY A 283 -26.17 28.23 38.60
CA GLY A 283 -25.78 27.58 39.85
C GLY A 283 -26.93 26.97 40.64
N GLU A 284 -28.11 26.84 40.04
CA GLU A 284 -29.26 26.17 40.67
C GLU A 284 -29.10 24.64 40.59
N ILE A 285 -29.49 23.95 41.66
CA ILE A 285 -29.52 22.48 41.73
C ILE A 285 -30.97 22.03 41.82
N GLU A 286 -31.47 21.39 40.77
CA GLU A 286 -32.81 20.80 40.73
C GLU A 286 -32.72 19.29 41.01
N ILE A 287 -33.45 18.81 42.03
CA ILE A 287 -33.56 17.38 42.36
C ILE A 287 -35.04 17.01 42.34
N HIS A 288 -35.53 16.53 41.21
CA HIS A 288 -36.96 16.27 40.98
C HIS A 288 -37.22 14.83 40.55
N GLY A 289 -38.39 14.30 40.90
CA GLY A 289 -38.86 13.01 40.42
C GLY A 289 -40.34 12.78 40.74
N PRO A 290 -41.01 11.88 39.99
CA PRO A 290 -42.44 11.59 40.19
C PRO A 290 -42.73 10.70 41.41
N GLY A 291 -41.69 10.11 42.01
CA GLY A 291 -41.79 9.19 43.15
C GLY A 291 -41.26 9.77 44.46
N LEU A 292 -40.95 8.89 45.41
CA LEU A 292 -40.37 9.26 46.71
C LEU A 292 -38.94 9.77 46.57
N LEU A 293 -38.67 10.98 47.06
CA LEU A 293 -37.31 11.47 47.32
C LEU A 293 -36.85 11.00 48.71
N SER A 294 -36.04 9.92 48.77
CA SER A 294 -35.54 9.34 50.02
C SER A 294 -34.16 9.88 50.38
N LEU A 295 -34.08 10.78 51.37
CA LEU A 295 -32.85 11.37 51.88
C LEU A 295 -32.54 10.81 53.28
N LYS A 296 -31.43 10.07 53.43
CA LYS A 296 -31.01 9.45 54.71
C LYS A 296 -29.55 9.80 54.99
N GLY A 297 -29.25 10.35 56.17
CA GLY A 297 -27.89 10.68 56.58
C GLY A 297 -27.84 11.80 57.63
N GLN A 298 -26.64 12.29 57.92
CA GLN A 298 -26.43 13.53 58.66
C GLN A 298 -26.42 14.70 57.68
N HIS A 299 -27.19 15.75 57.96
CA HIS A 299 -27.31 16.91 57.10
C HIS A 299 -26.74 18.14 57.82
N ASN A 300 -25.79 18.83 57.19
CA ASN A 300 -25.28 20.13 57.64
C ASN A 300 -25.61 21.17 56.56
N LEU A 301 -26.65 21.96 56.80
CA LEU A 301 -27.15 22.96 55.85
C LEU A 301 -26.51 24.32 56.18
N GLN A 302 -25.54 24.73 55.37
CA GLN A 302 -24.88 26.04 55.45
C GLN A 302 -25.44 26.99 54.37
N GLY A 303 -25.01 28.26 54.42
CA GLY A 303 -25.33 29.23 53.38
C GLY A 303 -24.72 28.87 52.01
N PRO A 304 -25.14 29.55 50.92
CA PRO A 304 -24.64 29.29 49.58
C PRO A 304 -23.14 29.56 49.46
N ALA A 305 -22.46 28.79 48.61
CA ALA A 305 -21.05 28.93 48.27
C ALA A 305 -20.85 28.72 46.76
N SER A 306 -19.69 29.14 46.24
CA SER A 306 -19.30 28.89 44.85
C SER A 306 -17.85 28.50 44.74
N GLU A 307 -17.52 27.75 43.69
CA GLU A 307 -16.17 27.40 43.29
C GLU A 307 -16.06 27.58 41.77
N ASP A 308 -14.88 27.94 41.29
CA ASP A 308 -14.62 28.10 39.85
C ASP A 308 -13.95 26.84 39.28
N PHE A 309 -14.46 26.35 38.16
CA PHE A 309 -13.93 25.18 37.46
C PHE A 309 -13.41 25.60 36.10
N GLN A 310 -12.08 25.61 35.97
CA GLN A 310 -11.41 25.95 34.72
C GLN A 310 -11.73 24.91 33.63
N LEU A 311 -12.32 25.36 32.53
CA LEU A 311 -12.59 24.53 31.34
C LEU A 311 -11.41 24.65 30.36
N PRO A 312 -11.05 23.56 29.64
CA PRO A 312 -9.98 23.62 28.66
C PRO A 312 -10.38 24.51 27.48
N ASP A 313 -9.45 25.36 27.02
CA ASP A 313 -9.61 26.12 25.79
C ASP A 313 -9.52 25.19 24.58
N LEU A 314 -10.59 25.11 23.80
CA LEU A 314 -10.61 24.34 22.56
C LEU A 314 -10.07 25.20 21.40
N PRO A 315 -9.09 24.71 20.61
CA PRO A 315 -8.57 25.45 19.46
C PRO A 315 -9.68 25.85 18.46
N SER A 316 -9.58 27.07 17.95
CA SER A 316 -10.45 27.58 16.89
C SER A 316 -9.97 27.14 15.49
N SER A 317 -10.88 27.07 14.54
CA SER A 317 -10.74 26.38 13.24
C SER A 317 -9.45 26.66 12.45
N VAL A 318 -8.95 25.61 11.80
CA VAL A 318 -7.81 25.64 10.86
C VAL A 318 -8.12 26.49 9.62
N CYS A 319 -7.14 27.26 9.14
CA CYS A 319 -7.19 28.05 7.91
C CYS A 319 -7.69 27.23 6.69
N LYS A 320 -8.93 27.46 6.25
CA LYS A 320 -9.55 26.75 5.11
C LYS A 320 -8.81 26.95 3.80
N GLU A 321 -8.26 28.15 3.57
CA GLU A 321 -7.46 28.45 2.36
C GLU A 321 -6.16 27.67 2.32
N CYS A 322 -5.50 27.52 3.47
CA CYS A 322 -4.26 26.76 3.61
C CYS A 322 -4.49 25.27 3.29
N LEU A 323 -5.61 24.70 3.75
CA LEU A 323 -6.03 23.34 3.43
C LEU A 323 -6.30 23.14 1.93
N LYS A 324 -7.05 24.06 1.30
CA LYS A 324 -7.33 24.00 -0.15
C LYS A 324 -6.04 24.07 -0.97
N ARG A 325 -5.13 24.99 -0.63
CA ARG A 325 -3.85 25.15 -1.33
C ARG A 325 -2.96 23.91 -1.20
N ALA A 326 -2.96 23.25 -0.04
CA ALA A 326 -2.24 21.99 0.15
C ALA A 326 -2.84 20.84 -0.69
N GLN A 327 -4.17 20.78 -0.82
CA GLN A 327 -4.86 19.80 -1.67
C GLN A 327 -4.54 20.00 -3.16
N GLU A 328 -4.53 21.24 -3.64
CA GLU A 328 -4.16 21.57 -5.02
C GLU A 328 -2.71 21.19 -5.34
N LEU A 329 -1.77 21.45 -4.43
CA LEU A 329 -0.36 21.05 -4.59
C LEU A 329 -0.15 19.53 -4.55
N ALA A 330 -1.00 18.80 -3.81
CA ALA A 330 -0.95 17.35 -3.73
C ALA A 330 -1.48 16.66 -5.00
N GLN A 331 -2.36 17.32 -5.77
CA GLN A 331 -2.77 16.88 -7.10
C GLN A 331 -1.67 17.22 -8.11
N GLY A 332 -0.55 16.50 -8.06
CA GLY A 332 0.55 16.66 -9.01
C GLY A 332 0.07 16.47 -10.46
N PHE A 333 -0.18 17.57 -11.17
CA PHE A 333 -0.55 17.56 -12.58
C PHE A 333 0.72 17.63 -13.42
N VAL A 334 1.06 16.53 -14.11
CA VAL A 334 2.00 16.58 -15.23
C VAL A 334 1.16 16.55 -16.51
N PRO A 335 1.07 17.67 -17.27
CA PRO A 335 0.41 17.64 -18.57
C PRO A 335 1.15 16.65 -19.46
N ARG A 336 0.43 15.68 -20.03
CA ARG A 336 0.94 14.84 -21.12
C ARG A 336 0.82 15.66 -22.40
N GLU A 337 1.95 16.12 -22.93
CA GLU A 337 1.99 16.57 -24.33
C GLU A 337 1.67 15.38 -25.25
N ALA A 338 0.84 15.66 -26.26
CA ALA A 338 0.27 14.70 -27.20
C ALA A 338 1.29 14.23 -28.26
#